data_AF-A0A8D8NWM7-F1
#
_entry.id   AF-A0A8D8NWM7-F1
#
_cell.length_a   1.000
_cell.length_b   1.000
_cell.length_c   1.000
_cell.angle_alpha   90.00
_cell.angle_beta   90.00
_cell.angle_gamma   90.00
#
_symmetry.space_group_name_H-M   'P 1'
#
loop_
_entity.id
_entity.type
_entity.pdbx_description
1 polymer ?
#
loop_
_entity_poly.entity_id
_entity_poly.type
_entity_poly.pdbx_seq_one_letter_code
_entity_poly.pdbx_strand_id
1 'polypeptide(L)'
;PNSRFYADPLIVLDFQSLYPSIIIAYNYCFSTCLGRVEHLGQSEPFEFGASQLRLSPRMLKVLVEKNLVTVSPCGAVFVKSSVREGILPRMLNEILTTRLMVKAS
;
A
#
# COMPACT_ATOMS: atom_id res chain seq x y z
N PRO A 1 -10.41 -3.64 -26.23
CA PRO A 1 -11.21 -4.88 -26.37
C PRO A 1 -11.41 -5.16 -27.86
N ASN A 2 -11.25 -6.41 -28.29
CA ASN A 2 -11.48 -6.79 -29.69
C ASN A 2 -12.95 -7.18 -29.85
N SER A 3 -13.73 -6.28 -30.45
CA SER A 3 -15.16 -6.48 -30.70
C SER A 3 -15.36 -7.49 -31.84
N ARG A 4 -15.67 -8.74 -31.47
CA ARG A 4 -15.96 -9.84 -32.40
C ARG A 4 -16.78 -10.92 -31.72
N PHE A 5 -17.29 -11.86 -32.50
CA PHE A 5 -17.84 -13.11 -31.99
C PHE A 5 -16.71 -14.09 -31.67
N TYR A 6 -16.81 -14.75 -30.51
CA TYR A 6 -15.90 -15.79 -30.05
C TYR A 6 -16.69 -17.10 -29.96
N ALA A 7 -16.34 -18.08 -30.79
CA ALA A 7 -17.00 -19.39 -30.84
C ALA A 7 -16.41 -20.39 -29.84
N ASP A 8 -15.13 -20.20 -29.49
CA ASP A 8 -14.42 -21.03 -28.52
C ASP A 8 -14.62 -20.50 -27.08
N PRO A 9 -14.49 -21.35 -26.04
CA PRO A 9 -14.59 -20.93 -24.65
C PRO A 9 -13.59 -19.82 -24.29
N LEU A 10 -14.06 -18.78 -23.58
CA LEU A 10 -13.27 -17.65 -23.10
C LEU A 10 -13.17 -17.68 -21.58
N ILE A 11 -11.97 -17.91 -21.05
CA ILE A 11 -11.71 -17.90 -19.62
C ILE A 11 -11.58 -16.44 -19.15
N VAL A 12 -12.34 -16.10 -18.11
CA VAL A 12 -12.26 -14.79 -17.45
C VAL A 12 -11.66 -15.00 -16.06
N LEU A 13 -10.55 -14.32 -15.80
CA LEU A 13 -9.87 -14.33 -14.51
C LEU A 13 -10.06 -12.97 -13.85
N ASP A 14 -10.36 -12.98 -12.56
CA ASP A 14 -10.48 -11.77 -11.75
C ASP A 14 -9.77 -11.96 -10.42
N PHE A 15 -9.33 -10.85 -9.83
CA PHE A 15 -8.73 -10.84 -8.50
C PHE A 15 -9.82 -10.74 -7.44
N GLN A 16 -9.82 -11.67 -6.49
CA GLN A 16 -10.65 -11.51 -5.30
C GLN A 16 -10.07 -10.40 -4.42
N SER A 17 -10.78 -9.26 -4.35
CA SER A 17 -10.44 -8.14 -3.47
C SER A 17 -9.12 -7.44 -3.81
N LEU A 18 -8.94 -7.06 -5.08
CA LEU A 18 -7.73 -6.42 -5.63
C LEU A 18 -7.13 -5.32 -4.73
N TYR A 19 -7.85 -4.22 -4.47
CA TYR A 19 -7.29 -3.10 -3.71
C TYR A 19 -7.01 -3.42 -2.24
N PRO A 20 -7.91 -4.10 -1.49
CA PRO A 20 -7.57 -4.59 -0.15
C PRO A 20 -6.30 -5.43 -0.12
N SER A 21 -6.13 -6.35 -1.07
CA SER A 21 -4.92 -7.19 -1.15
C SER A 21 -3.66 -6.37 -1.39
N ILE A 22 -3.71 -5.36 -2.27
CA ILE A 22 -2.58 -4.44 -2.50
C ILE A 22 -2.26 -3.65 -1.22
N ILE A 23 -3.28 -3.12 -0.53
CA ILE A 23 -3.10 -2.36 0.70
C ILE A 23 -2.40 -3.20 1.78
N ILE A 24 -2.81 -4.45 1.96
CA ILE A 24 -2.22 -5.37 2.93
C ILE A 24 -0.79 -5.75 2.52
N ALA A 25 -0.58 -6.18 1.27
CA ALA A 25 0.71 -6.70 0.81
C ALA A 25 1.84 -5.66 0.86
N TYR A 26 1.52 -4.40 0.54
CA TYR A 26 2.51 -3.31 0.51
C TYR A 26 2.42 -2.37 1.72
N ASN A 27 1.63 -2.73 2.74
CA ASN A 27 1.45 -1.98 3.98
C ASN A 27 1.04 -0.50 3.74
N TYR A 28 0.13 -0.26 2.80
CA TYR A 28 -0.33 1.09 2.47
C TYR A 28 -1.26 1.62 3.55
N CYS A 29 -0.80 2.61 4.29
CA CYS A 29 -1.60 3.25 5.32
C CYS A 29 -1.12 4.68 5.57
N PHE A 30 -2.00 5.56 6.01
CA PHE A 30 -1.62 6.89 6.48
C PHE A 30 -0.60 6.82 7.62
N SER A 31 -0.70 5.80 8.49
CA SER A 31 0.20 5.61 9.63
C SER A 31 1.58 5.05 9.27
N THR A 32 1.77 4.63 8.01
CA THR A 32 3.02 4.02 7.50
C THR A 32 3.63 4.82 6.35
N CYS A 33 2.92 5.82 5.82
CA CYS A 33 3.38 6.66 4.72
C CYS A 33 4.38 7.70 5.19
N LEU A 34 5.47 7.85 4.43
CA LEU A 34 6.54 8.82 4.63
C LEU A 34 6.45 9.99 3.63
N GLY A 35 5.50 9.98 2.70
CA GLY A 35 5.36 11.01 1.67
C GLY A 35 5.99 10.62 0.33
N ARG A 36 6.13 11.59 -0.58
CA ARG A 36 6.69 11.36 -1.92
C ARG A 36 8.21 11.39 -1.88
N VAL A 37 8.86 10.55 -2.68
CA VAL A 37 10.33 10.44 -2.79
C VAL A 37 10.99 11.81 -3.03
N GLU A 38 10.36 12.68 -3.82
CA GLU A 38 10.83 14.03 -4.16
C GLU A 38 11.01 14.95 -2.94
N HIS A 39 10.22 14.75 -1.89
CA HIS A 39 10.25 15.57 -0.67
C HIS A 39 11.10 14.95 0.45
N LEU A 40 11.55 13.70 0.28
CA LEU A 40 12.30 13.00 1.32
C LEU A 40 13.72 13.58 1.46
N GLY A 41 14.13 13.81 2.71
CA GLY A 41 15.45 14.37 3.03
C GLY A 41 15.45 15.88 3.25
N GLN A 42 14.34 16.56 2.98
CA GLN A 42 14.15 17.96 3.35
C GLN A 42 13.90 18.06 4.87
N SER A 43 14.52 19.06 5.52
CA SER A 43 14.33 19.31 6.97
C SER A 43 13.04 20.08 7.28
N GLU A 44 12.48 20.74 6.26
CA GLU A 44 11.28 21.54 6.34
C GLU A 44 10.01 20.68 6.15
N PRO A 45 8.87 21.10 6.72
CA PRO A 45 7.60 20.45 6.46
C PRO A 45 7.24 20.51 4.97
N PHE A 46 6.72 19.41 4.42
CA PHE A 46 6.24 19.32 3.04
C PHE A 46 4.78 18.90 2.99
N GLU A 47 4.13 19.18 1.86
CA GLU A 47 2.73 18.83 1.64
C GLU A 47 2.52 17.31 1.60
N PHE A 48 1.55 16.86 2.38
CA PHE A 48 1.16 15.46 2.54
C PHE A 48 -0.37 15.34 2.43
N GLY A 49 -0.87 15.33 1.20
CA GLY A 49 -2.31 15.38 0.96
C GLY A 49 -2.89 16.67 1.51
N ALA A 50 -3.86 16.57 2.43
CA ALA A 50 -4.47 17.74 3.07
C ALA A 50 -3.75 18.20 4.36
N SER A 51 -2.55 17.67 4.66
CA SER A 51 -1.77 18.04 5.84
C SER A 51 -0.30 18.31 5.48
N GLN A 52 0.51 18.66 6.49
CA GLN A 52 1.95 18.79 6.34
C GLN A 52 2.65 17.68 7.14
N LEU A 53 3.73 17.16 6.58
CA LEU A 53 4.56 16.13 7.21
C LEU A 53 6.00 16.63 7.34
N ARG A 54 6.63 16.35 8.47
CA ARG A 54 8.05 16.58 8.69
C ARG A 54 8.71 15.28 9.12
N LEU A 55 9.81 14.93 8.47
CA LEU A 55 10.56 13.71 8.77
C LEU A 55 11.98 14.04 9.20
N SER A 56 12.48 13.33 10.21
CA SER A 56 13.88 13.41 10.62
C SER A 56 14.77 12.75 9.55
N PRO A 57 15.76 13.48 8.97
CA PRO A 57 16.69 12.89 8.00
C PRO A 57 17.47 11.71 8.56
N ARG A 58 17.76 11.71 9.87
CA ARG A 58 18.46 10.61 10.55
C ARG A 58 17.62 9.32 10.55
N MET A 59 16.33 9.44 10.85
CA MET A 59 15.41 8.29 10.84
C MET A 59 15.25 7.74 9.42
N LEU A 60 15.10 8.62 8.44
CA LEU A 60 14.97 8.23 7.03
C LEU A 60 16.20 7.45 6.54
N LYS A 61 17.40 7.94 6.87
CA LYS A 61 18.66 7.28 6.52
C LYS A 61 18.73 5.86 7.07
N VAL A 62 18.41 5.67 8.35
CA VAL A 62 18.40 4.33 8.98
C VAL A 62 17.38 3.40 8.32
N LEU A 63 16.17 3.89 8.00
CA LEU A 63 15.13 3.10 7.37
C LEU A 63 15.53 2.65 5.95
N VAL A 64 16.17 3.53 5.19
CA VAL A 64 16.64 3.23 3.83
C VAL A 64 17.83 2.27 3.86
N GLU A 65 18.85 2.54 4.68
CA GLU A 65 20.05 1.70 4.81
C GLU A 65 19.71 0.26 5.21
N LYS A 66 18.69 0.09 6.07
CA LYS A 66 18.23 -1.24 6.51
C LYS A 66 17.19 -1.87 5.59
N ASN A 67 16.88 -1.26 4.44
CA ASN A 67 15.85 -1.73 3.51
C ASN A 67 14.49 -1.96 4.21
N LEU A 68 14.06 -1.00 5.03
CA LEU A 68 12.82 -1.06 5.83
C LEU A 68 11.67 -0.24 5.23
N VAL A 69 11.81 0.18 3.98
CA VAL A 69 10.80 0.95 3.24
C VAL A 69 10.40 0.27 1.94
N THR A 70 9.22 0.60 1.46
CA THR A 70 8.67 0.20 0.17
C THR A 70 8.28 1.47 -0.58
N VAL A 71 8.71 1.58 -1.84
CA VAL A 71 8.35 2.70 -2.72
C VAL A 71 7.25 2.22 -3.67
N SER A 72 6.13 2.92 -3.70
CA SER A 72 5.03 2.64 -4.62
C SER A 72 5.37 3.11 -6.04
N PRO A 73 4.69 2.58 -7.08
CA PRO A 73 4.90 3.02 -8.46
C PRO A 73 4.61 4.52 -8.71
N CYS A 74 3.79 5.17 -7.87
CA CYS A 74 3.52 6.61 -7.96
C CYS A 74 4.53 7.48 -7.19
N GLY A 75 5.58 6.86 -6.62
CA GLY A 75 6.65 7.54 -5.89
C GLY A 75 6.30 7.88 -4.45
N ALA A 76 5.26 7.29 -3.85
CA ALA A 76 4.97 7.42 -2.42
C ALA A 76 5.75 6.34 -1.64
N VAL A 77 6.28 6.68 -0.48
CA VAL A 77 7.12 5.79 0.32
C VAL A 77 6.38 5.37 1.58
N PHE A 78 6.43 4.08 1.90
CA PHE A 78 5.82 3.49 3.08
C PHE A 78 6.85 2.68 3.86
N VAL A 79 6.71 2.59 5.17
CA VAL A 79 7.51 1.66 5.98
C VAL A 79 6.99 0.22 5.83
N LYS A 80 7.88 -0.76 5.89
CA LYS A 80 7.51 -2.18 5.90
C LYS A 80 6.79 -2.55 7.21
N SER A 81 5.95 -3.59 7.14
CA SER A 81 5.19 -4.10 8.30
C SER A 81 6.09 -4.55 9.45
N SER A 82 7.34 -4.93 9.17
CA SER A 82 8.36 -5.26 10.17
C SER A 82 8.75 -4.10 11.09
N VAL A 83 8.56 -2.85 10.65
CA VAL A 83 8.74 -1.65 11.48
C VAL A 83 7.44 -1.29 12.19
N ARG A 84 6.36 -1.21 11.40
CA ARG A 84 5.03 -0.89 11.89
C ARG A 84 3.99 -1.45 10.94
N GLU A 85 3.08 -2.24 11.47
CA GLU A 85 1.88 -2.64 10.75
C GLU A 85 0.87 -1.49 10.68
N GLY A 86 0.38 -1.18 9.48
CA GLY A 86 -0.62 -0.14 9.26
C GLY A 86 -2.00 -0.50 9.81
N ILE A 87 -2.78 0.52 10.17
CA ILE A 87 -4.15 0.35 10.68
C ILE A 87 -5.07 -0.21 9.58
N LEU A 88 -4.94 0.30 8.35
CA LEU A 88 -5.74 -0.15 7.21
C LEU A 88 -5.49 -1.63 6.85
N PRO A 89 -4.23 -2.11 6.71
CA PRO A 89 -3.93 -3.53 6.55
C PRO A 89 -4.62 -4.42 7.60
N ARG A 90 -4.52 -4.06 8.89
CA ARG A 90 -5.13 -4.83 9.98
C ARG A 90 -6.65 -4.92 9.84
N MET A 91 -7.30 -3.77 9.70
CA MET A 91 -8.76 -3.69 9.54
C MET A 91 -9.25 -4.47 8.32
N LEU A 92 -8.57 -4.33 7.18
CA LEU A 92 -8.94 -5.03 5.96
C LEU A 92 -8.73 -6.54 6.06
N ASN A 93 -7.69 -6.98 6.79
CA ASN A 93 -7.45 -8.40 7.00
C ASN A 93 -8.59 -9.05 7.81
N GLU A 94 -9.09 -8.36 8.85
CA GLU A 94 -10.26 -8.81 9.63
C GLU A 94 -11.53 -8.88 8.78
N ILE A 95 -11.80 -7.85 7.97
CA ILE A 95 -12.95 -7.81 7.04
C ILE A 95 -12.87 -8.95 6.01
N LEU A 96 -11.69 -9.18 5.42
CA LEU A 96 -11.52 -10.22 4.40
C LEU A 96 -11.61 -11.62 5.00
N THR A 97 -11.05 -11.84 6.19
CA THR A 97 -11.18 -13.11 6.92
C THR A 97 -12.65 -13.43 7.20
N THR A 98 -13.41 -12.44 7.69
CA THR A 98 -14.85 -12.59 7.94
C THR A 98 -15.61 -12.88 6.65
N ARG A 99 -15.29 -12.19 5.55
CA ARG A 99 -15.90 -12.44 4.23
C ARG A 99 -15.66 -13.86 3.74
N LEU A 100 -14.45 -14.39 3.93
CA LEU A 100 -14.12 -15.76 3.52
C LEU A 100 -14.93 -16.79 4.32
N MET A 101 -15.10 -16.57 5.63
CA MET A 101 -15.95 -17.42 6.47
C MET A 101 -17.41 -17.42 6.00
N VAL A 102 -17.97 -16.24 5.70
CA VAL A 102 -19.36 -16.13 5.22
C VAL A 102 -19.56 -16.78 3.85
N LYS A 103 -18.58 -16.70 2.94
CA LYS A 103 -18.65 -17.37 1.63
C LYS A 103 -18.54 -18.90 1.71
N ALA A 104 -17.96 -19.43 2.78
CA ALA A 104 -17.79 -20.86 3.00
C ALA A 104 -18.96 -21.51 3.73
N SER A 105 -19.87 -20.70 4.31
CA SER A 105 -21.15 -21.13 4.87
C SER A 105 -22.25 -21.20 3.83
#